data_AF-A0A2R6AFP4-F1
#
_entry.id   AF-A0A2R6AFP4-F1
#
_cell.length_a   1.000
_cell.length_b   1.000
_cell.length_c   1.000
_cell.angle_alpha   90.00
_cell.angle_beta   90.00
_cell.angle_gamma   90.00
#
_symmetry.space_group_name_H-M   'P 1'
#
loop_
_entity.id
_entity.type
_entity.pdbx_description
1 polymer ?
#
loop_
_entity_poly.entity_id
_entity_poly.type
_entity_poly.pdbx_seq_one_letter_code
_entity_poly.pdbx_strand_id
1 'polypeptide(L)'
;LKNLIKNVDKLPREFRDKLYLMQYRRLQYWISWQARKHGMVVEFVNPKYSSVSCPKCGQKMREVSHRWFKCSCGYENDRDVVTIVNLNGRGSLALSSAPQMRDVVPNR
;
A
#
# COMPACT_ATOMS: atom_id res chain seq x y z
N LEU A 1 -1.46 -18.21 21.16
CA LEU A 1 -2.02 -17.76 19.85
C LEU A 1 -2.09 -18.85 18.76
N LYS A 2 -1.18 -19.84 18.70
CA LYS A 2 -1.21 -20.89 17.65
C LYS A 2 -2.58 -21.59 17.49
N ASN A 3 -3.26 -21.91 18.60
CA ASN A 3 -4.57 -22.57 18.57
C ASN A 3 -5.73 -21.65 18.17
N LEU A 4 -5.55 -20.32 18.31
CA LEU A 4 -6.56 -19.32 17.98
C LEU A 4 -6.66 -19.14 16.46
N ILE A 5 -5.51 -19.13 15.77
CA ILE A 5 -5.45 -18.99 14.30
C ILE A 5 -6.04 -20.23 13.62
N LYS A 6 -5.75 -21.44 14.13
CA LYS A 6 -6.27 -22.70 13.59
C LYS A 6 -7.81 -22.82 13.61
N ASN A 7 -8.47 -22.10 14.51
CA ASN A 7 -9.94 -22.14 14.66
C ASN A 7 -10.59 -20.81 14.32
N VAL A 8 -9.89 -19.89 13.64
CA VAL A 8 -10.39 -18.54 13.38
C VAL A 8 -11.68 -18.55 12.56
N ASP A 9 -11.84 -19.54 11.68
CA ASP A 9 -13.04 -19.70 10.85
C ASP A 9 -14.28 -20.15 11.62
N LYS A 10 -14.10 -20.68 12.84
CA LYS A 10 -15.21 -21.07 13.73
C LYS A 10 -15.72 -19.93 14.60
N LEU A 11 -15.04 -18.78 14.58
CA LEU A 11 -15.43 -17.61 15.38
C LEU A 11 -16.52 -16.80 14.67
N PRO A 12 -17.38 -16.09 15.42
CA PRO A 12 -18.28 -15.12 14.82
C PRO A 12 -17.51 -14.07 14.02
N ARG A 13 -18.11 -13.60 12.92
CA ARG A 13 -17.47 -12.70 11.95
C ARG A 13 -16.79 -11.50 12.60
N GLU A 14 -17.44 -10.85 13.57
CA GLU A 14 -16.89 -9.68 14.27
C GLU A 14 -15.59 -9.98 15.01
N PHE A 15 -15.49 -11.14 15.65
CA PHE A 15 -14.29 -11.56 16.38
C PHE A 15 -13.17 -11.93 15.40
N ARG A 16 -13.52 -12.62 14.31
CA ARG A 16 -12.58 -12.96 13.23
C ARG A 16 -11.97 -11.70 12.60
N ASP A 17 -12.79 -10.69 12.29
CA ASP A 17 -12.32 -9.42 11.71
C ASP A 17 -11.38 -8.69 12.66
N LYS A 18 -11.73 -8.60 13.95
CA LYS A 18 -10.87 -8.02 15.00
C LYS A 18 -9.52 -8.74 15.08
N LEU A 19 -9.50 -10.08 15.02
CA LEU A 19 -8.27 -10.87 15.07
C LEU A 19 -7.37 -10.62 13.85
N TYR A 20 -7.93 -10.48 12.65
CA TYR A 20 -7.12 -10.12 11.47
C TYR A 20 -6.58 -8.68 11.59
N LEU A 21 -7.41 -7.73 12.00
CA LEU A 21 -6.98 -6.34 12.22
C LEU A 21 -5.87 -6.21 13.26
N MET A 22 -5.93 -6.99 14.34
CA MET A 22 -4.85 -7.06 15.33
C MET A 22 -3.54 -7.56 14.74
N GLN A 23 -3.59 -8.58 13.87
CA GLN A 23 -2.41 -9.10 13.18
C GLN A 23 -1.82 -8.09 12.20
N TYR A 24 -2.65 -7.39 11.43
CA TYR A 24 -2.19 -6.34 10.52
C TYR A 24 -1.53 -5.18 11.28
N ARG A 25 -2.12 -4.73 12.39
CA ARG A 25 -1.51 -3.71 13.25
C ARG A 25 -0.16 -4.14 13.80
N ARG A 26 -0.05 -5.41 14.21
CA ARG A 26 1.23 -5.98 14.63
C ARG A 26 2.24 -5.96 13.49
N LEU A 27 1.89 -6.43 12.30
CA LEU A 27 2.82 -6.42 11.16
C LEU A 27 3.29 -4.99 10.82
N GLN A 28 2.38 -4.02 10.78
CA GLN A 28 2.70 -2.61 10.57
C GLN A 28 3.71 -2.11 11.61
N TYR A 29 3.48 -2.39 12.90
CA TYR A 29 4.42 -2.03 13.96
C TYR A 29 5.83 -2.59 13.73
N TRP A 30 5.94 -3.88 13.38
CA TRP A 30 7.24 -4.53 13.17
C TRP A 30 7.99 -3.94 11.98
N ILE A 31 7.28 -3.65 10.87
CA ILE A 31 7.85 -2.99 9.69
C ILE A 31 8.32 -1.58 10.06
N SER A 32 7.46 -0.78 10.69
CA SER A 32 7.79 0.59 11.11
C SER A 32 8.97 0.62 12.07
N TRP A 33 9.03 -0.33 13.01
CA TRP A 33 10.12 -0.45 13.97
C TRP A 33 11.46 -0.74 13.28
N GLN A 34 11.50 -1.72 12.37
CA GLN A 34 12.70 -2.01 11.60
C GLN A 34 13.13 -0.84 10.72
N ALA A 35 12.19 -0.24 9.97
CA ALA A 35 12.45 0.92 9.12
C ALA A 35 13.10 2.07 9.91
N ARG A 36 12.53 2.40 11.09
CA ARG A 36 13.07 3.44 11.98
C ARG A 36 14.47 3.11 12.51
N LYS A 37 14.74 1.83 12.83
CA LYS A 37 16.07 1.37 13.24
C LYS A 37 17.13 1.61 12.16
N HIS A 38 16.74 1.52 10.89
CA HIS A 38 17.60 1.78 9.74
C HIS A 38 17.53 3.23 9.24
N GLY A 39 16.95 4.16 10.00
CA GLY A 39 16.86 5.58 9.63
C GLY A 39 15.90 5.88 8.46
N MET A 40 15.01 4.95 8.12
CA MET A 40 14.03 5.14 7.04
C MET A 40 12.80 5.90 7.55
N VAL A 41 12.26 6.78 6.70
CA VAL A 41 10.99 7.45 6.93
C VAL A 41 9.84 6.50 6.64
N VAL A 42 8.84 6.51 7.52
CA VAL A 42 7.61 5.70 7.37
C VAL A 42 6.43 6.65 7.32
N GLU A 43 5.70 6.62 6.20
CA GLU A 43 4.49 7.42 6.02
C GLU A 43 3.27 6.50 5.91
N PHE A 44 2.23 6.82 6.68
CA PHE A 44 0.95 6.13 6.60
C PHE A 44 0.01 6.90 5.67
N VAL A 45 -0.43 6.24 4.62
CA VAL A 45 -1.37 6.81 3.64
C VAL A 45 -2.76 6.21 3.79
N ASN A 46 -3.78 6.98 3.43
CA ASN A 46 -5.16 6.47 3.41
C ASN A 46 -5.32 5.43 2.30
N PRO A 47 -5.69 4.17 2.60
CA PRO A 47 -5.82 3.12 1.59
C PRO A 47 -7.20 3.09 0.90
N LYS A 48 -8.16 3.93 1.30
CA LYS A 48 -9.55 3.86 0.82
C LYS A 48 -9.62 3.92 -0.72
N TYR A 49 -10.32 2.96 -1.32
CA TYR A 49 -10.52 2.81 -2.77
C TYR A 49 -9.24 2.63 -3.61
N SER A 50 -8.06 2.42 -3.01
CA SER A 50 -6.79 2.27 -3.73
C SER A 50 -6.76 1.05 -4.66
N SER A 51 -7.50 0.00 -4.36
CA SER A 51 -7.56 -1.23 -5.16
C SER A 51 -8.56 -1.21 -6.31
N VAL A 52 -9.40 -0.18 -6.40
CA VAL A 52 -10.50 -0.09 -7.37
C VAL A 52 -10.52 1.21 -8.17
N SER A 53 -9.64 2.16 -7.86
CA SER A 53 -9.55 3.42 -8.58
C SER A 53 -8.52 3.29 -9.70
N CYS A 54 -8.85 3.73 -10.91
CA CYS A 54 -7.93 3.68 -12.02
C CYS A 54 -6.76 4.66 -11.79
N PRO A 55 -5.50 4.21 -11.82
CA PRO A 55 -4.35 5.11 -11.69
C PRO A 55 -4.23 6.14 -12.81
N LYS A 56 -4.81 5.87 -13.98
CA LYS A 56 -4.74 6.77 -15.15
C LYS A 56 -5.80 7.87 -15.12
N CYS A 57 -7.05 7.54 -14.80
CA CYS A 57 -8.18 8.48 -14.94
C CYS A 57 -9.04 8.64 -13.68
N GLY A 58 -8.69 7.98 -12.57
CA GLY A 58 -9.41 8.07 -11.30
C GLY A 58 -10.77 7.36 -11.24
N GLN A 59 -11.30 6.89 -12.39
CA GLN A 59 -12.59 6.20 -12.44
C GLN A 59 -12.56 4.83 -11.76
N LYS A 60 -13.71 4.38 -11.26
CA LYS A 60 -13.84 3.06 -10.65
C LYS A 60 -13.64 1.96 -11.71
N MET A 61 -12.71 1.06 -11.44
CA MET A 61 -12.41 -0.11 -12.26
C MET A 61 -13.40 -1.25 -11.98
N ARG A 62 -13.56 -2.14 -12.95
CA ARG A 62 -14.36 -3.37 -12.83
C ARG A 62 -13.46 -4.59 -12.84
N GLU A 63 -13.77 -5.57 -12.00
CA GLU A 63 -13.09 -6.86 -12.02
C GLU A 63 -13.59 -7.67 -13.22
N VAL A 64 -12.67 -8.14 -14.06
CA VAL A 64 -12.97 -8.93 -15.28
C VAL A 64 -12.55 -10.38 -15.15
N SER A 65 -11.62 -10.67 -14.25
CA SER A 65 -11.19 -12.02 -13.85
C SER A 65 -10.68 -11.96 -12.41
N HIS A 66 -10.37 -13.11 -11.81
CA HIS A 66 -9.90 -13.17 -10.43
C HIS A 66 -8.70 -12.24 -10.21
N ARG A 67 -8.90 -11.19 -9.40
CA ARG A 67 -7.93 -10.12 -9.09
C ARG A 67 -7.52 -9.24 -10.26
N TRP A 68 -8.11 -9.38 -11.44
CA TRP A 68 -7.75 -8.63 -12.63
C TRP A 68 -8.78 -7.54 -12.94
N PHE A 69 -8.33 -6.28 -13.02
CA PHE A 69 -9.21 -5.10 -13.08
C PHE A 69 -9.02 -4.35 -14.38
N LYS A 70 -10.13 -3.94 -15.00
CA LYS A 70 -10.19 -3.16 -16.24
C LYS A 70 -10.96 -1.85 -16.04
N CYS A 71 -10.46 -0.77 -16.62
CA CYS A 71 -11.09 0.55 -16.66
C CYS A 71 -11.66 0.85 -18.05
N SER A 72 -12.68 1.72 -18.11
CA SER A 72 -13.23 2.25 -19.36
C SER A 72 -12.21 3.07 -20.17
N CYS A 73 -11.18 3.63 -19.54
CA CYS A 73 -10.09 4.33 -20.23
C CYS A 73 -9.07 3.38 -20.90
N GLY A 74 -9.27 2.06 -20.81
CA GLY A 74 -8.37 1.06 -21.39
C GLY A 74 -7.23 0.60 -20.48
N TYR A 75 -7.09 1.14 -19.27
CA TYR A 75 -6.13 0.62 -18.29
C TYR A 75 -6.59 -0.73 -17.72
N GLU A 76 -5.67 -1.68 -17.63
CA GLU A 76 -5.94 -3.03 -17.14
C GLU A 76 -4.72 -3.58 -16.40
N ASN A 77 -4.92 -4.14 -15.20
CA ASN A 77 -3.84 -4.72 -14.39
C ASN A 77 -4.39 -5.57 -13.23
N ASP A 78 -3.50 -6.27 -12.52
CA ASP A 78 -3.81 -6.94 -11.24
C ASP A 78 -4.16 -5.91 -10.15
N ARG A 79 -5.07 -6.30 -9.26
CA ARG A 79 -5.60 -5.49 -8.15
C ARG A 79 -4.50 -4.99 -7.22
N ASP A 80 -3.48 -5.79 -6.94
CA ASP A 80 -2.39 -5.40 -6.06
C ASP A 80 -1.49 -4.38 -6.74
N VAL A 81 -1.24 -4.54 -8.04
CA VAL A 81 -0.48 -3.56 -8.83
C VAL A 81 -1.22 -2.22 -8.85
N VAL A 82 -2.53 -2.24 -9.11
CA VAL A 82 -3.39 -1.04 -9.01
C VAL A 82 -3.28 -0.40 -7.62
N THR A 83 -3.34 -1.21 -6.57
CA THR A 83 -3.24 -0.76 -5.18
C THR A 83 -1.90 -0.07 -4.90
N ILE A 84 -0.78 -0.71 -5.24
CA ILE A 84 0.57 -0.19 -5.01
C ILE A 84 0.78 1.14 -5.74
N VAL A 85 0.39 1.21 -7.02
CA VAL A 85 0.52 2.45 -7.81
C VAL A 85 -0.27 3.60 -7.17
N ASN A 86 -1.52 3.34 -6.75
CA ASN A 86 -2.34 4.36 -6.10
C ASN A 86 -1.81 4.76 -4.72
N LEU A 87 -1.30 3.83 -3.91
CA LEU A 87 -0.72 4.14 -2.60
C LEU A 87 0.57 4.95 -2.74
N ASN A 88 1.43 4.59 -3.70
CA ASN A 88 2.66 5.33 -3.99
C ASN A 88 2.36 6.77 -4.43
N GLY A 89 1.35 6.97 -5.28
CA GLY A 89 0.90 8.31 -5.68
C GLY A 89 0.34 9.14 -4.52
N ARG A 90 -0.22 8.50 -3.48
CA ARG A 90 -0.74 9.18 -2.28
C ARG A 90 0.33 9.51 -1.25
N GLY A 91 1.34 8.65 -1.14
CA GLY A 91 2.42 8.75 -0.15
C GLY A 91 3.68 9.34 -0.74
N SER A 92 3.54 10.28 -1.67
CA SER A 92 4.71 10.91 -2.27
C SER A 92 5.49 11.68 -1.21
N LEU A 93 6.46 10.99 -0.62
CA LEU A 93 7.75 11.53 -0.20
C LEU A 93 8.44 12.01 -1.47
N ALA A 94 7.97 13.10 -2.07
CA ALA A 94 8.80 13.79 -3.05
C ALA A 94 10.14 14.04 -2.35
N LEU A 95 11.19 13.31 -2.77
CA LEU A 95 12.56 13.69 -2.50
C LEU A 95 12.61 15.17 -2.79
N SER A 96 12.95 15.93 -1.75
CA SER A 96 13.15 17.38 -1.74
C SER A 96 13.11 17.98 -3.14
N SER A 97 12.17 18.89 -3.41
CA SER A 97 12.19 19.76 -4.59
C SER A 97 13.47 20.61 -4.71
N ALA A 98 14.45 20.42 -3.82
CA ALA A 98 15.83 20.85 -4.02
C ALA A 98 16.34 20.34 -5.38
N PRO A 99 16.67 21.25 -6.32
CA PRO A 99 17.30 20.84 -7.56
C PRO A 99 18.58 20.07 -7.23
N GLN A 100 18.77 18.91 -7.86
CA GLN A 100 20.06 18.23 -7.85
C GLN A 100 21.11 19.22 -8.36
N MET A 101 22.07 19.59 -7.51
CA MET A 101 23.13 20.53 -7.84
C MET A 101 24.04 19.87 -8.87
N ARG A 102 23.82 20.17 -10.15
CA ARG A 102 24.54 19.57 -11.29
C ARG A 102 25.83 20.33 -11.63
N ASP A 103 26.00 21.53 -11.10
CA ASP A 103 27.16 22.38 -11.35
C ASP A 103 28.15 22.30 -10.18
N VAL A 104 28.87 21.19 -10.07
CA VAL A 104 30.08 21.12 -9.25
C VAL A 104 31.26 21.42 -10.17
N VAL A 105 31.90 22.59 -9.97
CA VAL A 105 33.18 22.89 -10.61
C VAL A 105 34.20 21.91 -10.02
N PRO A 106 34.81 21.01 -10.81
CA PRO A 106 35.84 20.13 -10.29
C PRO A 106 37.01 20.99 -9.82
N ASN A 107 37.49 20.73 -8.60
CA ASN A 107 38.60 21.47 -7.99
C ASN A 107 39.76 21.59 -8.99
N ARG A 108 40.21 22.84 -9.16
CA ARG A 108 41.43 23.18 -9.89
C ARG A 108 42.66 22.82 -9.08
#